data_AF-A0A931PP46-F1
#
_entry.id   AF-A0A931PP46-F1
#
_cell.length_a   1.000
_cell.length_b   1.000
_cell.length_c   1.000
_cell.angle_alpha   90.00
_cell.angle_beta   90.00
_cell.angle_gamma   90.00
#
_symmetry.space_group_name_H-M   'P 1'
#
loop_
_entity.id
_entity.type
_entity.pdbx_description
1 polymer ?
#
loop_
_entity_poly.entity_id
_entity_poly.type
_entity_poly.pdbx_seq_one_letter_code
_entity_poly.pdbx_strand_id
1 'polypeptide(L)'
;GDDRDAEARRRRAGRQFEAATIADPALALFLDGHARTPEFAHALARLERDFPDYAPGRFLRAEREAALALEPRPLDSARLTLATDGGERVVVELAAVLVPISPRRAAVMFVDGRSRVVYGQRYVDGGVDVAARLAAEVMTAVRTVYREEADLALKRRDALPPASRTLQKIDAAIDAAIAARAAGS
;
A
#
# COMPACT_ATOMS: atom_id res chain seq x y z
N GLY A 1 47.10 23.08 -20.92
CA GLY A 1 45.64 22.90 -21.05
C GLY A 1 45.35 21.43 -21.28
N ASP A 2 45.86 20.90 -22.38
CA ASP A 2 45.53 19.56 -22.89
C ASP A 2 45.82 18.38 -21.94
N ASP A 3 46.98 18.34 -21.26
CA ASP A 3 47.32 17.24 -20.35
C ASP A 3 46.44 17.16 -19.09
N ARG A 4 46.05 18.32 -18.54
CA ARG A 4 45.14 18.37 -17.37
C ARG A 4 43.72 17.93 -17.75
N ASP A 5 43.29 18.27 -18.95
CA ASP A 5 41.98 17.87 -19.48
C ASP A 5 41.95 16.39 -19.87
N ALA A 6 43.06 15.84 -20.37
CA ALA A 6 43.22 14.40 -20.61
C ALA A 6 43.22 13.60 -19.29
N GLU A 7 43.93 14.07 -18.27
CA GLU A 7 43.96 13.42 -16.96
C GLU A 7 42.59 13.46 -16.25
N ALA A 8 41.91 14.61 -16.30
CA ALA A 8 40.54 14.74 -15.78
C ALA A 8 39.56 13.79 -16.49
N ARG A 9 39.67 13.64 -17.81
CA ARG A 9 38.88 12.68 -18.59
C ARG A 9 39.14 11.23 -18.16
N ARG A 10 40.40 10.84 -17.99
CA ARG A 10 40.77 9.49 -17.53
C ARG A 10 40.25 9.19 -16.13
N ARG A 11 40.38 10.14 -15.18
CA ARG A 11 39.84 9.99 -13.82
C ARG A 11 38.32 9.84 -13.83
N ARG A 12 37.63 10.62 -14.66
CA ARG A 12 36.16 10.51 -14.82
C ARG A 12 35.76 9.15 -15.40
N ALA A 13 36.46 8.67 -16.43
CA ALA A 13 36.21 7.36 -17.01
C ALA A 13 36.45 6.23 -16.01
N GLY A 14 37.54 6.29 -15.24
CA GLY A 14 37.83 5.32 -14.18
C GLY A 14 36.73 5.27 -13.10
N ARG A 15 36.26 6.43 -12.62
CA ARG A 15 35.14 6.47 -11.66
C ARG A 15 33.83 5.94 -12.25
N GLN A 16 33.56 6.18 -13.53
CA GLN A 16 32.36 5.62 -14.18
C GLN A 16 32.45 4.09 -14.31
N PHE A 17 33.63 3.57 -14.63
CA PHE A 17 33.85 2.12 -14.68
C PHE A 17 33.67 1.48 -13.31
N GLU A 18 34.25 2.06 -12.26
CA GLU A 18 34.08 1.57 -10.89
C GLU A 18 32.60 1.58 -10.47
N ALA A 19 31.86 2.66 -10.77
CA ALA A 19 30.43 2.72 -10.50
C ALA A 19 29.63 1.64 -11.25
N ALA A 20 30.00 1.34 -12.51
CA ALA A 20 29.36 0.30 -13.31
C ALA A 20 29.50 -1.09 -12.68
N THR A 21 30.66 -1.41 -12.08
CA THR A 21 30.85 -2.72 -11.40
C THR A 21 29.90 -2.97 -10.24
N ILE A 22 29.31 -1.91 -9.68
CA ILE A 22 28.29 -1.98 -8.62
C ILE A 22 26.88 -1.90 -9.22
N ALA A 23 26.68 -1.04 -10.22
CA ALA A 23 25.39 -0.78 -10.83
C ALA A 23 24.87 -1.95 -11.66
N ASP A 24 25.71 -2.64 -12.43
CA ASP A 24 25.24 -3.73 -13.30
C ASP A 24 24.67 -4.91 -12.50
N PRO A 25 25.33 -5.41 -11.43
CA PRO A 25 24.72 -6.43 -10.56
C PRO A 25 23.47 -5.93 -9.84
N ALA A 26 23.45 -4.67 -9.40
CA ALA A 26 22.27 -4.09 -8.75
C ALA A 26 21.07 -3.99 -9.70
N LEU A 27 21.32 -3.65 -10.98
CA LEU A 27 20.30 -3.64 -12.02
C LEU A 27 19.78 -5.06 -12.30
N ALA A 28 20.66 -6.06 -12.38
CA ALA A 28 20.24 -7.45 -12.52
C ALA A 28 19.31 -7.89 -11.37
N LEU A 29 19.72 -7.62 -10.11
CA LEU A 29 18.87 -7.88 -8.94
C LEU A 29 17.52 -7.17 -9.01
N PHE A 30 17.48 -5.92 -9.48
CA PHE A 30 16.22 -5.20 -9.64
C PHE A 30 15.30 -5.86 -10.68
N LEU A 31 15.84 -6.21 -11.85
CA LEU A 31 15.09 -6.83 -12.93
C LEU A 31 14.57 -8.23 -12.57
N ASP A 32 15.30 -8.97 -11.75
CA ASP A 32 14.90 -10.27 -11.22
C ASP A 32 13.88 -10.16 -10.06
N GLY A 33 13.44 -8.95 -9.70
CA GLY A 33 12.47 -8.72 -8.62
C GLY A 33 13.07 -8.77 -7.22
N HIS A 34 14.40 -8.79 -7.09
CA HIS A 34 15.13 -8.80 -5.82
C HIS A 34 15.39 -7.39 -5.25
N ALA A 35 14.58 -6.40 -5.62
CA ALA A 35 14.68 -5.01 -5.15
C ALA A 35 14.48 -4.83 -3.63
N ARG A 36 14.00 -5.87 -2.93
CA ARG A 36 13.81 -5.88 -1.46
C ARG A 36 14.93 -6.58 -0.69
N THR A 37 15.93 -7.10 -1.39
CA THR A 37 17.02 -7.84 -0.75
C THR A 37 18.02 -6.90 -0.08
N PRO A 38 18.66 -7.32 1.04
CA PRO A 38 19.74 -6.55 1.65
C PRO A 38 20.88 -6.25 0.67
N GLU A 39 21.18 -7.18 -0.24
CA GLU A 39 22.22 -7.07 -1.25
C GLU A 39 21.95 -5.90 -2.20
N PHE A 40 20.72 -5.82 -2.73
CA PHE A 40 20.30 -4.71 -3.58
C PHE A 40 20.33 -3.38 -2.80
N ALA A 41 19.79 -3.37 -1.58
CA ALA A 41 19.78 -2.16 -0.74
C ALA A 41 21.19 -1.65 -0.46
N HIS A 42 22.14 -2.54 -0.19
CA HIS A 42 23.54 -2.20 0.05
C HIS A 42 24.21 -1.64 -1.21
N ALA A 43 24.01 -2.29 -2.37
CA ALA A 43 24.58 -1.84 -3.63
C ALA A 43 24.05 -0.45 -4.03
N LEU A 44 22.74 -0.21 -3.89
CA LEU A 44 22.14 1.08 -4.18
C LEU A 44 22.63 2.17 -3.23
N ALA A 45 22.69 1.90 -1.92
CA ALA A 45 23.22 2.85 -0.94
C ALA A 45 24.70 3.20 -1.21
N ARG A 46 25.50 2.23 -1.67
CA ARG A 46 26.89 2.46 -2.07
C ARG A 46 26.98 3.37 -3.31
N LEU A 47 26.14 3.15 -4.32
CA LEU A 47 26.07 4.03 -5.50
C LEU A 47 25.68 5.46 -5.13
N GLU A 48 24.68 5.62 -4.26
CA GLU A 48 24.21 6.94 -3.80
C GLU A 48 25.29 7.71 -3.03
N ARG A 49 26.02 7.02 -2.14
CA ARG A 49 27.07 7.63 -1.32
C ARG A 49 28.35 7.91 -2.09
N ASP A 50 28.85 6.92 -2.82
CA ASP A 50 30.19 6.97 -3.41
C ASP A 50 30.18 7.52 -4.85
N PHE A 51 29.04 7.48 -5.53
CA PHE A 51 28.87 7.89 -6.93
C PHE A 51 27.55 8.66 -7.20
N PRO A 52 27.23 9.75 -6.46
CA PRO A 52 25.93 10.43 -6.57
C PRO A 52 25.61 10.99 -7.97
N ASP A 53 26.63 11.36 -8.74
CA ASP A 53 26.48 11.90 -10.10
C ASP A 53 26.40 10.82 -11.20
N TYR A 54 26.53 9.54 -10.83
CA TYR A 54 26.46 8.44 -11.79
C TYR A 54 25.02 8.19 -12.24
N ALA A 55 24.75 8.46 -13.52
CA ALA A 55 23.38 8.46 -14.06
C ALA A 55 22.64 7.12 -13.90
N PRO A 56 23.26 5.94 -14.17
CA PRO A 56 22.58 4.66 -13.94
C PRO A 56 22.18 4.41 -12.49
N GLY A 57 23.02 4.80 -11.52
CA GLY A 57 22.68 4.68 -10.10
C GLY A 57 21.47 5.54 -9.71
N ARG A 58 21.41 6.78 -10.20
CA ARG A 58 20.24 7.65 -9.97
C ARG A 58 18.97 7.13 -10.65
N PHE A 59 19.10 6.57 -11.85
CA PHE A 59 17.99 5.95 -12.56
C PHE A 59 17.44 4.76 -11.77
N LEU A 60 18.31 3.85 -11.32
CA LEU A 60 17.92 2.69 -10.53
C LEU A 60 17.24 3.08 -9.21
N ARG A 61 17.69 4.16 -8.57
CA ARG A 61 17.02 4.74 -7.39
C ARG A 61 15.61 5.21 -7.73
N ALA A 62 15.44 5.96 -8.82
CA ALA A 62 14.13 6.45 -9.24
C ALA A 62 13.15 5.31 -9.59
N GLU A 63 13.64 4.26 -10.27
CA GLU A 63 12.84 3.07 -10.58
C GLU A 63 12.40 2.33 -9.30
N ARG A 64 13.30 2.17 -8.32
CA ARG A 64 12.96 1.60 -7.02
C ARG A 64 11.91 2.45 -6.29
N GLU A 65 12.10 3.77 -6.24
CA GLU A 65 11.15 4.69 -5.62
C GLU A 65 9.78 4.62 -6.30
N ALA A 66 9.73 4.52 -7.62
CA ALA A 66 8.51 4.35 -8.39
C ALA A 66 7.83 3.00 -8.09
N ALA A 67 8.59 1.91 -8.01
CA ALA A 67 8.07 0.60 -7.65
C ALA A 67 7.49 0.59 -6.23
N LEU A 68 8.20 1.18 -5.25
CA LEU A 68 7.72 1.33 -3.87
C LEU A 68 6.45 2.17 -3.79
N ALA A 69 6.31 3.20 -4.63
CA ALA A 69 5.11 4.03 -4.69
C ALA A 69 3.87 3.29 -5.20
N LEU A 70 4.07 2.16 -5.91
CA LEU A 70 2.99 1.29 -6.39
C LEU A 70 2.64 0.15 -5.42
N GLU A 71 3.33 0.04 -4.28
CA GLU A 71 3.07 -1.02 -3.33
C GLU A 71 1.72 -0.81 -2.61
N PRO A 72 0.88 -1.87 -2.53
CA PRO A 72 -0.32 -1.83 -1.72
C PRO A 72 0.00 -1.61 -0.24
N ARG A 73 -0.79 -0.77 0.43
CA ARG A 73 -0.59 -0.47 1.86
C ARG A 73 -1.90 -0.24 2.59
N PRO A 74 -2.00 -0.61 3.88
CA PRO A 74 -3.18 -0.33 4.67
C PRO A 74 -3.35 1.17 4.89
N LEU A 75 -4.59 1.65 4.80
CA LEU A 75 -4.99 3.03 5.08
C LEU A 75 -5.64 3.15 6.47
N ASP A 76 -6.55 2.23 6.78
CA ASP A 76 -7.23 2.15 8.07
C ASP A 76 -7.63 0.70 8.36
N SER A 77 -7.88 0.38 9.62
CA SER A 77 -8.38 -0.93 10.05
C SER A 77 -9.32 -0.84 11.26
N ALA A 78 -10.25 -1.78 11.32
CA ALA A 78 -11.19 -1.96 12.42
C ALA A 78 -11.22 -3.42 12.86
N ARG A 79 -11.08 -3.62 14.18
CA ARG A 79 -11.21 -4.93 14.80
C ARG A 79 -12.61 -5.08 15.37
N LEU A 80 -13.40 -5.95 14.76
CA LEU A 80 -14.80 -6.18 15.11
C LEU A 80 -14.90 -7.46 15.92
N THR A 81 -15.46 -7.40 17.13
CA THR A 81 -15.69 -8.59 17.95
C THR A 81 -17.17 -8.96 17.87
N LEU A 82 -17.46 -10.16 17.40
CA LEU A 82 -18.81 -10.64 17.08
C LEU A 82 -19.05 -12.00 17.73
N ALA A 83 -20.31 -12.41 17.85
CA ALA A 83 -20.72 -13.75 18.24
C ALA A 83 -21.17 -14.56 17.02
N THR A 84 -20.70 -15.79 16.88
CA THR A 84 -21.24 -16.75 15.89
C THR A 84 -22.64 -17.19 16.29
N ASP A 85 -23.34 -17.90 15.41
CA ASP A 85 -24.67 -18.46 15.72
C ASP A 85 -24.63 -19.47 16.89
N GLY A 86 -23.46 -20.08 17.16
CA GLY A 86 -23.21 -20.93 18.33
C GLY A 86 -22.84 -20.16 19.60
N GLY A 87 -22.79 -18.82 19.56
CA GLY A 87 -22.40 -17.97 20.69
C GLY A 87 -20.89 -17.81 20.89
N GLU A 88 -20.07 -18.41 20.02
CA GLU A 88 -18.61 -18.29 20.11
C GLU A 88 -18.14 -16.89 19.69
N ARG A 89 -17.11 -16.38 20.34
CA ARG A 89 -16.50 -15.10 19.98
C ARG A 89 -15.65 -15.26 18.71
N VAL A 90 -15.97 -14.48 17.68
CA VAL A 90 -15.14 -14.31 16.48
C VAL A 90 -14.61 -12.88 16.39
N VAL A 91 -13.42 -12.73 15.80
CA VAL A 91 -12.80 -11.42 15.54
C VAL A 91 -12.60 -11.28 14.05
N VAL A 92 -13.14 -10.21 13.49
CA VAL A 92 -12.95 -9.81 12.09
C VAL A 92 -12.04 -8.60 12.04
N GLU A 93 -10.97 -8.68 11.26
CA GLU A 93 -10.01 -7.59 11.07
C GLU A 93 -10.25 -6.97 9.70
N LEU A 94 -11.19 -6.03 9.64
CA LEU A 94 -11.50 -5.32 8.40
C LEU A 94 -10.47 -4.23 8.16
N ALA A 95 -9.82 -4.26 7.01
CA ALA A 95 -8.83 -3.28 6.59
C ALA A 95 -9.25 -2.62 5.27
N ALA A 96 -9.05 -1.32 5.18
CA ALA A 96 -9.03 -0.58 3.92
C ALA A 96 -7.59 -0.54 3.40
N VAL A 97 -7.36 -1.05 2.19
CA VAL A 97 -6.05 -1.18 1.57
C VAL A 97 -6.02 -0.31 0.31
N LEU A 98 -5.05 0.61 0.26
CA LEU A 98 -4.69 1.33 -0.94
C LEU A 98 -3.95 0.40 -1.89
N VAL A 99 -4.35 0.40 -3.15
CA VAL A 99 -3.65 -0.25 -4.26
C VAL A 99 -3.34 0.82 -5.31
N PRO A 100 -2.15 1.42 -5.29
CA PRO A 100 -1.79 2.42 -6.29
C PRO A 100 -1.64 1.77 -7.67
N ILE A 101 -2.13 2.46 -8.71
CA ILE A 101 -2.07 1.98 -10.11
C ILE A 101 -1.20 2.91 -10.95
N SER A 102 -1.33 4.21 -10.72
CA SER A 102 -0.52 5.26 -11.32
C SER A 102 -0.51 6.50 -10.41
N PRO A 103 0.26 7.54 -10.71
CA PRO A 103 0.24 8.78 -9.93
C PRO A 103 -1.15 9.44 -9.82
N ARG A 104 -2.05 9.16 -10.78
CA ARG A 104 -3.40 9.76 -10.83
C ARG A 104 -4.53 8.77 -10.56
N ARG A 105 -4.22 7.49 -10.37
CA ARG A 105 -5.24 6.44 -10.23
C ARG A 105 -4.84 5.44 -9.18
N ALA A 106 -5.79 5.07 -8.33
CA ALA A 106 -5.62 4.04 -7.33
C ALA A 106 -6.90 3.21 -7.23
N ALA A 107 -6.83 2.09 -6.54
CA ALA A 107 -7.98 1.39 -6.02
C ALA A 107 -7.92 1.36 -4.49
N VAL A 108 -9.08 1.29 -3.87
CA VAL A 108 -9.24 0.97 -2.45
C VAL A 108 -9.96 -0.37 -2.37
N MET A 109 -9.42 -1.29 -1.58
CA MET A 109 -10.03 -2.58 -1.28
C MET A 109 -10.39 -2.65 0.20
N PHE A 110 -11.57 -3.19 0.52
CA PHE A 110 -12.01 -3.44 1.89
C PHE A 110 -12.01 -4.94 2.13
N VAL A 111 -11.13 -5.42 3.00
CA VAL A 111 -10.81 -6.84 3.13
C VAL A 111 -10.76 -7.30 4.57
N ASP A 112 -11.09 -8.56 4.83
CA ASP A 112 -10.67 -9.26 6.04
C ASP A 112 -9.45 -10.13 5.73
N GLY A 113 -8.30 -9.72 6.27
CA GLY A 113 -7.02 -10.38 6.01
C GLY A 113 -6.93 -11.81 6.55
N ARG A 114 -7.72 -12.16 7.57
CA ARG A 114 -7.68 -13.50 8.19
C ARG A 114 -8.52 -14.50 7.41
N SER A 115 -9.72 -14.10 6.99
CA SER A 115 -10.64 -14.94 6.23
C SER A 115 -10.44 -14.85 4.71
N ARG A 116 -9.59 -13.94 4.23
CA ARG A 116 -9.34 -13.64 2.81
C ARG A 116 -10.60 -13.22 2.05
N VAL A 117 -11.54 -12.58 2.74
CA VAL A 117 -12.77 -12.05 2.15
C VAL A 117 -12.56 -10.62 1.69
N VAL A 118 -13.05 -10.29 0.50
CA VAL A 118 -13.12 -8.93 -0.02
C VAL A 118 -14.57 -8.48 0.07
N TYR A 119 -14.84 -7.46 0.88
CA TYR A 119 -16.18 -6.87 1.05
C TYR A 119 -16.49 -5.84 -0.03
N GLY A 120 -15.46 -5.24 -0.63
CA GLY A 120 -15.68 -4.29 -1.71
C GLY A 120 -14.39 -3.74 -2.26
N GLN A 121 -14.47 -3.19 -3.46
CA GLN A 121 -13.36 -2.47 -4.09
C GLN A 121 -13.85 -1.31 -4.94
N ARG A 122 -13.04 -0.25 -5.03
CA ARG A 122 -13.34 0.89 -5.89
C ARG A 122 -12.09 1.51 -6.48
N TYR A 123 -12.09 1.70 -7.80
CA TYR A 123 -11.14 2.56 -8.49
C TYR A 123 -11.49 4.03 -8.26
N VAL A 124 -10.47 4.84 -8.02
CA VAL A 124 -10.57 6.29 -7.87
C VAL A 124 -9.59 7.00 -8.78
N ASP A 125 -10.06 8.09 -9.36
CA ASP A 125 -9.24 9.05 -10.09
C ASP A 125 -8.87 10.21 -9.15
N GLY A 126 -7.65 10.71 -9.26
CA GLY A 126 -7.04 11.67 -8.33
C GLY A 126 -6.04 11.05 -7.35
N GLY A 127 -5.70 9.77 -7.53
CA GLY A 127 -4.58 9.12 -6.84
C GLY A 127 -4.81 8.84 -5.36
N VAL A 128 -3.72 8.85 -4.60
CA VAL A 128 -3.65 8.38 -3.20
C VAL A 128 -4.54 9.18 -2.25
N ASP A 129 -4.62 10.50 -2.40
CA ASP A 129 -5.35 11.36 -1.45
C ASP A 129 -6.87 11.16 -1.58
N VAL A 130 -7.36 10.95 -2.80
CA VAL A 130 -8.77 10.61 -3.03
C VAL A 130 -9.09 9.23 -2.47
N ALA A 131 -8.19 8.25 -2.68
CA ALA A 131 -8.31 6.91 -2.12
C ALA A 131 -8.35 6.93 -0.58
N ALA A 132 -7.47 7.72 0.06
CA ALA A 132 -7.43 7.87 1.50
C ALA A 132 -8.73 8.46 2.08
N ARG A 133 -9.30 9.47 1.43
CA ARG A 133 -10.59 10.05 1.85
C ARG A 133 -11.74 9.06 1.70
N LEU A 134 -11.83 8.36 0.57
CA LEU A 134 -12.85 7.32 0.36
C LEU A 134 -12.74 6.22 1.42
N ALA A 135 -11.52 5.76 1.71
CA ALA A 135 -11.28 4.76 2.75
C ALA A 135 -11.76 5.25 4.13
N ALA A 136 -11.44 6.49 4.50
CA ALA A 136 -11.86 7.07 5.78
C ALA A 136 -13.39 7.20 5.89
N GLU A 137 -14.06 7.62 4.80
CA GLU A 137 -15.53 7.72 4.73
C GLU A 137 -16.19 6.35 4.91
N VAL A 138 -15.75 5.34 4.14
CA VAL A 138 -16.30 3.98 4.22
C VAL A 138 -16.02 3.35 5.58
N MET A 139 -14.80 3.48 6.11
CA MET A 139 -14.46 2.91 7.42
C MET A 139 -15.22 3.61 8.56
N THR A 140 -15.57 4.89 8.42
CA THR A 140 -16.47 5.57 9.36
C THR A 140 -17.87 4.96 9.32
N ALA A 141 -18.40 4.65 8.12
CA ALA A 141 -19.68 3.96 7.98
C ALA A 141 -19.66 2.56 8.64
N VAL A 142 -18.60 1.78 8.40
CA VAL A 142 -18.40 0.48 9.05
C VAL A 142 -18.41 0.59 10.58
N ARG A 143 -17.65 1.52 11.15
CA ARG A 143 -17.59 1.74 12.60
C ARG A 143 -18.94 2.16 13.16
N THR A 144 -19.71 2.95 12.43
CA THR A 144 -21.07 3.36 12.83
C THR A 144 -22.01 2.17 12.86
N VAL A 145 -22.08 1.37 11.79
CA VAL A 145 -22.90 0.14 11.76
C VAL A 145 -22.53 -0.82 12.89
N TYR A 146 -21.23 -1.03 13.13
CA TYR A 146 -20.79 -1.90 14.21
C TYR A 146 -21.22 -1.37 15.58
N ARG A 147 -21.08 -0.07 15.86
CA ARG A 147 -21.54 0.54 17.12
C ARG A 147 -23.04 0.39 17.30
N GLU A 148 -23.82 0.62 16.25
CA GLU A 148 -25.27 0.43 16.29
C GLU A 148 -25.67 -1.01 16.61
N GLU A 149 -25.01 -1.99 16.00
CA GLU A 149 -25.28 -3.41 16.30
C GLU A 149 -24.79 -3.80 17.70
N ALA A 150 -23.70 -3.21 18.20
CA ALA A 150 -23.24 -3.40 19.59
C ALA A 150 -24.23 -2.82 20.59
N ASP A 151 -24.76 -1.63 20.35
CA ASP A 151 -25.78 -1.01 21.19
C ASP A 151 -27.08 -1.82 21.19
N LEU A 152 -27.46 -2.39 20.05
CA LEU A 152 -28.62 -3.27 19.94
C LEU A 152 -28.40 -4.60 20.68
N ALA A 153 -27.22 -5.19 20.60
CA ALA A 153 -26.87 -6.40 21.36
C ALA A 153 -26.98 -6.14 22.87
N LEU A 154 -26.43 -5.03 23.35
CA LEU A 154 -26.54 -4.62 24.76
C LEU A 154 -28.00 -4.45 25.21
N LYS A 155 -28.84 -3.80 24.39
CA LYS A 155 -30.28 -3.64 24.67
C LYS A 155 -31.02 -4.98 24.73
N ARG A 156 -30.57 -5.97 23.98
CA ARG A 156 -31.11 -7.35 23.98
C ARG A 156 -30.52 -8.23 25.09
N ARG A 157 -29.58 -7.71 25.87
CA ARG A 157 -28.79 -8.44 26.87
C ARG A 157 -27.87 -9.51 26.26
N ASP A 158 -27.57 -9.39 24.98
CA ASP A 158 -26.53 -10.17 24.33
C ASP A 158 -25.15 -9.59 24.67
N ALA A 159 -24.13 -10.44 24.80
CA ALA A 159 -22.78 -9.99 25.11
C ALA A 159 -22.06 -9.34 23.92
N LEU A 160 -22.38 -9.77 22.69
CA LEU A 160 -21.73 -9.35 21.44
C LEU A 160 -22.75 -9.29 20.29
N PRO A 161 -22.51 -8.46 19.26
CA PRO A 161 -23.31 -8.46 18.05
C PRO A 161 -23.24 -9.80 17.29
N PRO A 162 -24.36 -10.28 16.71
CA PRO A 162 -24.37 -11.51 15.92
C PRO A 162 -23.64 -11.33 14.58
N ALA A 163 -22.65 -12.18 14.33
CA ALA A 163 -21.70 -12.05 13.23
C ALA A 163 -22.38 -12.02 11.85
N SER A 164 -23.25 -12.98 11.56
CA SER A 164 -23.95 -13.10 10.27
C SER A 164 -24.69 -11.80 9.91
N ARG A 165 -25.52 -11.30 10.83
CA ARG A 165 -26.29 -10.07 10.64
C ARG A 165 -25.41 -8.82 10.58
N THR A 166 -24.44 -8.70 11.49
CA THR A 166 -23.58 -7.50 11.54
C THR A 166 -22.70 -7.40 10.30
N LEU A 167 -22.13 -8.51 9.83
CA LEU A 167 -21.31 -8.52 8.62
C LEU A 167 -22.12 -8.23 7.36
N GLN A 168 -23.34 -8.76 7.25
CA GLN A 168 -24.24 -8.43 6.14
C GLN A 168 -24.54 -6.92 6.06
N LYS A 169 -24.74 -6.27 7.22
CA LYS A 169 -24.96 -4.82 7.28
C LYS A 169 -23.70 -4.02 6.94
N ILE A 170 -22.53 -4.51 7.35
CA ILE A 170 -21.24 -3.89 7.02
C ILE A 170 -20.98 -3.95 5.52
N ASP A 171 -21.23 -5.10 4.90
CA ASP A 171 -21.13 -5.29 3.46
C ASP A 171 -22.01 -4.28 2.70
N ALA A 172 -23.30 -4.21 3.08
CA ALA A 172 -24.23 -3.24 2.50
C ALA A 172 -23.81 -1.77 2.73
N ALA A 173 -23.20 -1.44 3.87
CA ALA A 173 -22.72 -0.10 4.16
C ALA A 173 -21.48 0.28 3.33
N ILE A 174 -20.60 -0.68 3.08
CA ILE A 174 -19.43 -0.50 2.19
C ILE A 174 -19.94 -0.22 0.77
N ASP A 175 -20.85 -1.04 0.25
CA ASP A 175 -21.43 -0.84 -1.08
C ASP A 175 -22.14 0.51 -1.21
N ALA A 176 -22.96 0.87 -0.23
CA ALA A 176 -23.68 2.14 -0.22
C ALA A 176 -22.72 3.35 -0.21
N ALA A 177 -21.67 3.31 0.62
CA ALA A 177 -20.68 4.38 0.69
C ALA A 177 -19.89 4.52 -0.62
N ILE A 178 -19.51 3.40 -1.25
CA ILE A 178 -18.85 3.38 -2.56
C ILE A 178 -19.77 3.97 -3.64
N ALA A 179 -21.04 3.57 -3.67
CA ALA A 179 -22.02 4.04 -4.65
C ALA A 179 -22.32 5.53 -4.51
N ALA A 180 -22.48 6.03 -3.28
CA ALA A 180 -22.72 7.44 -3.00
C ALA A 180 -21.59 8.33 -3.56
N ARG A 181 -20.34 7.87 -3.45
CA ARG A 181 -19.20 8.61 -4.00
C ARG A 181 -19.20 8.63 -5.52
N ALA A 182 -19.61 7.53 -6.16
CA ALA A 182 -19.71 7.45 -7.62
C ALA A 182 -20.76 8.40 -8.20
N ALA A 183 -21.86 8.65 -7.48
CA ALA A 183 -22.92 9.56 -7.91
C ALA A 183 -22.57 11.07 -7.73
N GLY A 184 -21.60 11.38 -6.87
CA GLY A 184 -21.13 12.75 -6.61
C GLY A 184 -19.80 13.11 -7.29
N SER A 185 -19.35 12.31 -8.25
CA SER A 185 -18.14 12.54 -9.07
C SER A 185 -18.55 12.95 -10.47
#